data_AF-A0AAW6KHW6-F1
#
_entry.id   AF-A0AAW6KHW6-F1
#
_cell.length_a   1.000
_cell.length_b   1.000
_cell.length_c   1.000
_cell.angle_alpha   90.00
_cell.angle_beta   90.00
_cell.angle_gamma   90.00
#
_symmetry.space_group_name_H-M   'P 1'
#
loop_
_entity.id
_entity.type
_entity.pdbx_description
1 polymer ?
#
loop_
_entity_poly.entity_id
_entity_poly.type
_entity_poly.pdbx_seq_one_letter_code
_entity_poly.pdbx_strand_id
1 'polypeptide(L)'
;MSQKKVNLGVREVPKPLNWLTFSLQHLFAMFGATILVPKLVGLSPGVALITSGLGTLAYLLITKGQIPAYLGSSFAFIAPIIAAKAAGGPGAAMIGAFMAGIAYGLIALLIQQLGTDWLMRLLPPVVVGPVIIVIGLGLASTAVNMAMYEDSGAKVLVYSAKHFGV
;
A
#
# COMPACT_ATOMS: atom_id res chain seq x y z
N MET A 1 29.37 -25.78 -10.78
CA MET A 1 28.87 -24.38 -10.77
C MET A 1 28.53 -24.01 -9.34
N SER A 2 29.37 -23.19 -8.70
CA SER A 2 29.16 -22.74 -7.31
C SER A 2 27.94 -21.82 -7.27
N GLN A 3 26.87 -22.26 -6.61
CA GLN A 3 25.67 -21.48 -6.33
C GLN A 3 26.07 -20.29 -5.46
N LYS A 4 26.39 -19.17 -6.10
CA LYS A 4 26.67 -17.90 -5.43
C LYS A 4 25.37 -17.49 -4.74
N LYS A 5 25.29 -17.62 -3.41
CA LYS A 5 24.15 -17.18 -2.60
C LYS A 5 23.94 -15.68 -2.87
N VAL A 6 23.04 -15.35 -3.80
CA VAL A 6 22.57 -13.99 -4.02
C VAL A 6 21.60 -13.70 -2.88
N ASN A 7 22.14 -13.32 -1.73
CA ASN A 7 21.35 -12.85 -0.60
C ASN A 7 21.89 -11.48 -0.23
N LEU A 8 21.34 -10.44 -0.84
CA LEU A 8 21.68 -9.06 -0.52
C LEU A 8 21.14 -8.77 0.88
N GLY A 9 22.05 -8.43 1.81
CA GLY A 9 21.66 -8.00 3.15
C GLY A 9 20.95 -6.65 3.15
N VAL A 10 20.18 -6.35 4.21
CA VAL A 10 19.43 -5.08 4.35
C VAL A 10 20.33 -3.84 4.25
N ARG A 11 21.59 -3.96 4.67
CA ARG A 11 22.59 -2.87 4.62
C ARG A 11 23.50 -2.92 3.39
N GLU A 12 23.36 -3.94 2.54
CA GLU A 12 24.20 -4.09 1.36
C GLU A 12 23.65 -3.26 0.21
N VAL A 13 24.46 -2.35 -0.32
CA VAL A 13 24.10 -1.57 -1.49
C VAL A 13 24.57 -2.33 -2.74
N PRO A 14 23.67 -2.78 -3.63
CA PRO A 14 24.05 -3.47 -4.84
C PRO A 14 24.77 -2.55 -5.82
N LYS A 15 25.40 -3.12 -6.85
CA LYS A 15 26.03 -2.35 -7.93
C LYS A 15 25.05 -1.31 -8.51
N PRO A 16 25.51 -0.12 -8.92
CA PRO A 16 24.62 0.98 -9.33
C PRO A 16 23.55 0.59 -10.37
N LEU A 17 23.91 -0.27 -11.33
CA LEU A 17 22.98 -0.78 -12.33
C LEU A 17 21.88 -1.64 -11.70
N ASN A 18 22.25 -2.64 -10.90
CA ASN A 18 21.30 -3.51 -10.20
C ASN A 18 20.45 -2.74 -9.20
N TRP A 19 21.03 -1.75 -8.52
CA TRP A 19 20.32 -0.85 -7.60
C TRP A 19 19.20 -0.11 -8.32
N LEU A 20 19.49 0.46 -9.50
CA LEU A 20 18.47 1.13 -10.32
C LEU A 20 17.40 0.15 -10.80
N THR A 21 17.78 -1.03 -11.31
CA THR A 21 16.83 -2.03 -11.80
C THR A 21 15.91 -2.53 -10.68
N PHE A 22 16.45 -2.83 -9.49
CA PHE A 22 15.65 -3.25 -8.34
C PHE A 22 14.75 -2.14 -7.81
N SER A 23 15.23 -0.89 -7.83
CA SER A 23 14.40 0.27 -7.45
C SER A 23 13.22 0.44 -8.40
N LEU A 24 13.44 0.30 -9.71
CA LEU A 24 12.37 0.33 -10.72
C LEU A 24 11.40 -0.84 -10.56
N GLN A 25 11.90 -2.06 -10.30
CA GLN A 25 11.03 -3.20 -10.02
C GLN A 25 10.15 -2.96 -8.80
N HIS A 26 10.71 -2.41 -7.72
CA HIS A 26 9.96 -2.09 -6.51
C HIS A 26 8.92 -1.00 -6.75
N LEU A 27 9.28 0.03 -7.53
CA LEU A 27 8.37 1.10 -7.95
C LEU A 27 7.17 0.51 -8.69
N PHE A 28 7.39 -0.28 -9.74
CA PHE A 28 6.29 -0.86 -10.54
C PHE A 28 5.45 -1.86 -9.75
N ALA A 29 6.06 -2.62 -8.84
CA ALA A 29 5.33 -3.53 -7.96
C ALA A 29 4.32 -2.79 -7.05
N MET A 30 4.72 -1.64 -6.50
CA MET A 30 3.87 -0.88 -5.57
C MET A 30 2.97 0.16 -6.27
N PHE A 31 3.30 0.54 -7.50
CA PHE A 31 2.63 1.61 -8.24
C PHE A 31 1.12 1.37 -8.37
N GLY A 32 0.73 0.21 -8.87
CA GLY A 32 -0.67 -0.11 -9.16
C GLY A 32 -1.59 0.05 -7.94
N ALA A 33 -1.20 -0.54 -6.81
CA ALA A 33 -1.93 -0.42 -5.56
C ALA A 33 -1.98 1.02 -5.04
N THR A 34 -0.86 1.75 -5.14
CA THR A 34 -0.71 3.10 -4.59
C THR A 34 -1.57 4.12 -5.33
N ILE A 35 -1.70 4.01 -6.66
CA ILE A 35 -2.57 4.89 -7.46
C ILE A 35 -4.04 4.48 -7.45
N LEU A 36 -4.35 3.22 -7.14
CA LEU A 36 -5.71 2.69 -7.23
C LEU A 36 -6.63 3.35 -6.19
N VAL A 37 -6.23 3.36 -4.92
CA VAL A 37 -7.03 3.95 -3.84
C VAL A 37 -7.40 5.41 -4.11
N PRO A 38 -6.45 6.34 -4.34
CA PRO A 38 -6.78 7.74 -4.60
C PRO A 38 -7.69 7.87 -5.83
N LYS A 39 -7.49 7.07 -6.88
CA LYS A 39 -8.40 7.06 -8.03
C LYS A 39 -9.82 6.66 -7.65
N LEU A 40 -10.00 5.62 -6.83
CA LEU A 40 -11.32 5.15 -6.37
C LEU A 40 -12.04 6.15 -5.46
N VAL A 41 -11.31 6.89 -4.63
CA VAL A 41 -11.91 7.89 -3.72
C VAL A 41 -12.00 9.30 -4.33
N GLY A 42 -11.47 9.49 -5.54
CA GLY A 42 -11.44 10.77 -6.25
C GLY A 42 -10.43 11.77 -5.68
N LEU A 43 -9.29 11.29 -5.18
CA LEU A 43 -8.13 12.08 -4.77
C LEU A 43 -7.04 12.01 -5.84
N SER A 44 -6.10 12.97 -5.83
CA SER A 44 -5.00 13.03 -6.80
C SER A 44 -4.02 11.85 -6.61
N PRO A 45 -3.82 10.98 -7.63
CA PRO A 45 -2.84 9.91 -7.55
C PRO A 45 -1.39 10.42 -7.46
N GLY A 46 -1.10 11.58 -8.06
CA GLY A 46 0.24 12.18 -8.01
C GLY A 46 0.63 12.61 -6.59
N VAL A 47 -0.32 13.19 -5.84
CA VAL A 47 -0.08 13.55 -4.43
C VAL A 47 0.10 12.29 -3.58
N ALA A 48 -0.67 11.23 -3.84
CA ALA A 48 -0.51 9.96 -3.15
C ALA A 48 0.86 9.33 -3.40
N LEU A 49 1.38 9.37 -4.63
CA LEU A 49 2.72 8.85 -4.96
C LEU A 49 3.83 9.65 -4.27
N ILE A 50 3.76 10.98 -4.30
CA ILE A 50 4.78 11.84 -3.66
C ILE A 50 4.77 11.63 -2.14
N THR A 51 3.58 11.62 -1.52
CA THR A 51 3.44 11.44 -0.07
C THR A 51 3.84 10.03 0.39
N SER A 52 3.52 9.00 -0.39
CA SER A 52 3.98 7.62 -0.18
C SER A 52 5.50 7.50 -0.26
N GLY A 53 6.14 8.13 -1.25
CA GLY A 53 7.59 8.17 -1.39
C GLY A 53 8.27 8.89 -0.22
N LEU A 54 7.79 10.09 0.12
CA LEU A 54 8.30 10.84 1.27
C LEU A 54 8.07 10.10 2.60
N GLY A 55 6.91 9.49 2.77
CA GLY A 55 6.59 8.66 3.93
C GLY A 55 7.54 7.47 4.04
N THR A 56 7.81 6.78 2.94
CA THR A 56 8.75 5.65 2.89
C THR A 56 10.16 6.09 3.28
N LEU A 57 10.64 7.23 2.76
CA LEU A 57 11.94 7.79 3.16
C LEU A 57 11.97 8.13 4.66
N ALA A 58 10.92 8.79 5.18
CA ALA A 58 10.80 9.08 6.60
C ALA A 58 10.80 7.79 7.46
N TYR A 59 10.09 6.75 7.03
CA TYR A 59 10.05 5.46 7.70
C TYR A 59 11.42 4.80 7.76
N LEU A 60 12.16 4.77 6.64
CA LEU A 60 13.50 4.21 6.58
C LEU A 60 14.48 4.99 7.47
N LEU A 61 14.34 6.31 7.56
CA LEU A 61 15.14 7.15 8.46
C LEU A 61 14.82 6.88 9.94
N ILE A 62 13.54 6.83 10.30
CA ILE A 62 13.09 6.56 11.69
C ILE A 62 13.53 5.16 12.14
N THR A 63 13.42 4.16 11.26
CA THR A 63 13.85 2.78 11.54
C THR A 63 15.35 2.55 11.36
N LYS A 64 16.13 3.60 11.06
CA LYS A 64 17.60 3.53 10.84
C LYS A 64 18.00 2.49 9.79
N GLY A 65 17.17 2.28 8.78
CA GLY A 65 17.38 1.30 7.71
C GLY A 65 17.44 -0.15 8.19
N GLN A 66 16.82 -0.48 9.34
CA GLN A 66 16.78 -1.86 9.84
C GLN A 66 15.63 -2.68 9.24
N ILE A 67 14.56 -2.01 8.80
CA ILE A 67 13.35 -2.66 8.29
C ILE A 67 13.11 -2.19 6.84
N PRO A 68 13.27 -3.08 5.84
CA PRO A 68 12.98 -2.74 4.45
C PRO A 68 11.47 -2.80 4.20
N ALA A 69 10.79 -1.65 4.27
CA ALA A 69 9.37 -1.56 3.95
C ALA A 69 9.05 -0.32 3.10
N TYR A 70 8.00 -0.44 2.29
CA TYR A 70 7.43 0.64 1.47
C TYR A 70 6.03 0.97 1.96
N LEU A 71 5.72 2.27 2.06
CA LEU A 71 4.42 2.75 2.53
C LEU A 71 3.49 3.06 1.36
N GLY A 72 2.65 2.11 0.98
CA GLY A 72 1.63 2.28 -0.07
C GLY A 72 0.27 2.75 0.44
N SER A 73 -0.67 2.96 -0.48
CA SER A 73 -2.06 3.29 -0.15
C SER A 73 -2.77 2.11 0.52
N SER A 74 -3.42 2.35 1.67
CA SER A 74 -4.12 1.30 2.43
C SER A 74 -5.54 1.06 1.92
N PHE A 75 -5.81 -0.16 1.48
CA PHE A 75 -7.10 -0.61 0.96
C PHE A 75 -8.20 -0.63 2.03
N ALA A 76 -7.85 -0.81 3.29
CA ALA A 76 -8.79 -0.77 4.41
C ALA A 76 -9.48 0.60 4.55
N PHE A 77 -8.90 1.67 4.01
CA PHE A 77 -9.44 3.03 4.10
C PHE A 77 -10.39 3.40 2.97
N ILE A 78 -10.60 2.56 1.95
CA ILE A 78 -11.48 2.90 0.81
C ILE A 78 -12.91 3.18 1.30
N ALA A 79 -13.53 2.21 1.98
CA ALA A 79 -14.90 2.35 2.49
C ALA A 79 -15.04 3.50 3.50
N PRO A 80 -14.19 3.63 4.53
CA PRO A 80 -14.24 4.75 5.46
C PRO A 80 -14.08 6.13 4.80
N ILE A 81 -13.17 6.27 3.84
CA ILE A 81 -12.96 7.55 3.13
C ILE A 81 -14.19 7.92 2.29
N ILE A 82 -14.80 6.95 1.59
CA ILE A 82 -16.03 7.18 0.84
C ILE A 82 -17.16 7.62 1.77
N ALA A 83 -17.32 6.95 2.90
CA ALA A 83 -18.33 7.30 3.90
C ALA A 83 -18.11 8.69 4.51
N ALA A 84 -16.87 9.00 4.91
CA ALA A 84 -16.51 10.31 5.46
C ALA A 84 -16.72 11.43 4.43
N LYS A 85 -16.38 11.16 3.15
CA LYS A 85 -16.60 12.09 2.04
C LYS A 85 -18.10 12.34 1.79
N ALA A 86 -18.93 11.30 1.90
CA ALA A 86 -20.38 11.46 1.77
C ALA A 86 -20.98 12.27 2.93
N ALA A 87 -20.43 12.15 4.14
CA ALA A 87 -20.94 12.86 5.32
C ALA A 87 -20.49 14.33 5.40
N GLY A 88 -19.24 14.64 5.04
CA GLY A 88 -18.65 15.97 5.28
C GLY A 88 -17.72 16.46 4.16
N GLY A 89 -17.81 15.87 2.97
CA GLY A 89 -16.99 16.23 1.83
C GLY A 89 -15.51 15.79 1.94
N PRO A 90 -14.67 16.18 0.98
CA PRO A 90 -13.26 15.76 0.93
C PRO A 90 -12.45 16.17 2.16
N GLY A 91 -12.76 17.32 2.78
CA GLY A 91 -12.08 17.81 3.98
C GLY A 91 -12.29 16.90 5.19
N ALA A 92 -13.50 16.38 5.38
CA ALA A 92 -13.80 15.44 6.46
C ALA A 92 -13.01 14.13 6.30
N ALA A 93 -12.88 13.63 5.08
CA ALA A 93 -12.05 12.46 4.80
C ALA A 93 -10.56 12.68 5.10
N MET A 94 -10.03 13.88 4.79
CA MET A 94 -8.63 14.22 5.09
C MET A 94 -8.37 14.33 6.59
N ILE A 95 -9.27 14.98 7.34
CA ILE A 95 -9.17 15.07 8.80
C ILE A 95 -9.31 13.68 9.43
N GLY A 96 -10.22 12.84 8.93
CA GLY A 96 -10.37 11.46 9.39
C GLY A 96 -9.09 10.63 9.18
N ALA A 97 -8.47 10.76 8.00
CA ALA A 97 -7.19 10.10 7.72
C ALA A 97 -6.06 10.62 8.64
N PHE A 98 -6.02 11.93 8.90
CA PHE A 98 -5.05 12.52 9.83
C PHE A 98 -5.23 12.00 11.27
N MET A 99 -6.48 11.95 11.75
CA MET A 99 -6.81 11.41 13.08
C MET A 99 -6.47 9.92 13.20
N ALA A 100 -6.66 9.13 12.14
CA ALA A 100 -6.22 7.74 12.12
C ALA A 100 -4.68 7.62 12.26
N GLY A 101 -3.93 8.53 11.63
CA GLY A 101 -2.47 8.62 11.80
C GLY A 101 -2.07 8.91 13.26
N ILE A 102 -2.77 9.84 13.92
CA ILE A 102 -2.56 10.11 15.35
C ILE A 102 -2.86 8.88 16.19
N ALA A 103 -3.96 8.18 15.90
CA ALA A 103 -4.32 6.94 16.61
C ALA A 103 -3.22 5.87 16.45
N TYR A 104 -2.64 5.70 15.26
CA TYR A 104 -1.49 4.83 15.07
C TYR A 104 -0.27 5.26 15.87
N GLY A 105 0.01 6.57 15.96
CA GLY A 105 1.07 7.10 16.81
C GLY A 105 0.85 6.77 18.30
N LEU A 106 -0.38 6.93 18.80
CA LEU A 106 -0.74 6.59 20.18
C LEU A 106 -0.58 5.10 20.46
N ILE A 107 -1.05 4.24 19.54
CA ILE A 107 -0.88 2.79 19.66
C ILE A 107 0.60 2.41 19.63
N ALA A 108 1.41 3.05 18.79
CA ALA A 108 2.85 2.81 18.74
C ALA A 108 3.55 3.16 20.07
N LEU A 109 3.18 4.29 20.71
CA LEU A 109 3.68 4.66 22.03
C LEU A 109 3.22 3.67 23.11
N LEU A 110 1.97 3.20 23.03
CA LEU A 110 1.45 2.18 23.94
C LEU A 110 2.24 0.86 23.83
N ILE A 111 2.53 0.42 22.60
CA ILE A 111 3.35 -0.77 22.34
C ILE A 111 4.77 -0.59 22.88
N GLN A 112 5.34 0.61 22.77
CA GLN A 112 6.66 0.91 23.33
C GLN A 112 6.71 0.73 24.85
N GLN A 113 5.61 1.02 25.57
CA GLN A 113 5.55 0.93 27.03
C GLN A 113 5.11 -0.45 27.54
N LEU A 114 4.11 -1.07 26.92
CA LEU A 114 3.48 -2.32 27.39
C LEU A 114 4.01 -3.57 26.69
N GLY A 115 4.87 -3.42 25.67
CA GLY A 115 5.33 -4.52 24.83
C GLY A 115 4.26 -5.00 23.83
N THR A 116 4.54 -6.13 23.16
CA THR A 116 3.72 -6.66 22.05
C THR A 116 2.78 -7.81 22.46
N ASP A 117 2.90 -8.36 23.67
CA ASP A 117 2.19 -9.57 24.07
C ASP A 117 0.66 -9.41 24.09
N TRP A 118 0.18 -8.26 24.57
CA TRP A 118 -1.25 -7.96 24.58
C TRP A 118 -1.81 -7.87 23.15
N LEU A 119 -1.04 -7.32 22.22
CA LEU A 119 -1.41 -7.20 20.82
C LEU A 119 -1.49 -8.57 20.15
N MET A 120 -0.55 -9.47 20.45
CA MET A 120 -0.56 -10.85 19.95
C MET A 120 -1.71 -11.69 20.50
N ARG A 121 -2.22 -11.38 21.69
CA ARG A 121 -3.45 -11.99 22.24
C ARG A 121 -4.70 -11.44 21.60
N LEU A 122 -4.74 -10.14 21.31
CA LEU A 122 -5.88 -9.47 20.67
C LEU A 122 -5.99 -9.82 19.18
N LEU A 123 -4.87 -9.82 18.47
CA LEU A 123 -4.75 -10.05 17.03
C LEU A 123 -3.77 -11.18 16.75
N PRO A 124 -4.10 -12.43 17.13
CA PRO A 124 -3.24 -13.57 16.84
C PRO A 124 -3.13 -13.81 15.32
N PRO A 125 -2.09 -14.52 14.85
CA PRO A 125 -1.87 -14.76 13.42
C PRO A 125 -3.06 -15.41 12.70
N VAL A 126 -3.82 -16.25 13.42
CA VAL A 126 -5.05 -16.89 12.93
C VAL A 126 -6.18 -15.90 12.59
N VAL A 127 -6.13 -14.68 13.13
CA VAL A 127 -7.07 -13.58 12.82
C VAL A 127 -6.46 -12.64 11.78
N VAL A 128 -5.19 -12.24 11.97
CA VAL A 128 -4.52 -11.28 11.09
C VAL A 128 -4.42 -11.80 9.65
N GLY A 129 -4.06 -13.08 9.47
CA GLY A 129 -3.93 -13.70 8.14
C GLY A 129 -5.23 -13.63 7.32
N PRO A 130 -6.36 -14.16 7.82
CA PRO A 130 -7.65 -14.06 7.13
C PRO A 130 -8.08 -12.61 6.85
N VAL A 131 -7.86 -11.68 7.78
CA VAL A 131 -8.19 -10.26 7.56
C VAL A 131 -7.41 -9.70 6.37
N ILE A 132 -6.11 -9.98 6.26
CA ILE A 132 -5.29 -9.56 5.11
C ILE A 132 -5.79 -10.19 3.81
N ILE A 133 -6.14 -11.49 3.82
CA ILE A 133 -6.68 -12.19 2.66
C ILE A 133 -7.98 -11.55 2.19
N VAL A 134 -8.90 -11.24 3.10
CA VAL A 134 -10.20 -10.61 2.77
C VAL A 134 -10.01 -9.21 2.19
N ILE A 135 -9.08 -8.42 2.74
CA ILE A 135 -8.75 -7.10 2.19
C ILE A 135 -8.23 -7.23 0.74
N GLY A 136 -7.37 -8.22 0.47
CA GLY A 136 -6.85 -8.49 -0.87
C GLY A 136 -7.94 -8.98 -1.85
N LEU A 137 -8.74 -9.96 -1.43
CA LEU A 137 -9.83 -10.52 -2.25
C LEU A 137 -10.92 -9.49 -2.54
N GLY A 138 -11.17 -8.55 -1.61
CA GLY A 138 -12.13 -7.47 -1.81
C GLY A 138 -11.82 -6.55 -3.00
N LEU A 139 -10.58 -6.55 -3.49
CA LEU A 139 -10.13 -5.76 -4.64
C LEU A 139 -9.82 -6.59 -5.88
N ALA A 140 -9.97 -7.90 -5.80
CA ALA A 140 -9.73 -8.79 -6.93
C ALA A 140 -10.63 -8.44 -8.13
N SER A 141 -11.90 -8.11 -7.89
CA SER A 141 -12.84 -7.67 -8.93
C SER A 141 -12.38 -6.38 -9.61
N THR A 142 -11.92 -5.39 -8.85
CA THR A 142 -11.38 -4.14 -9.38
C THR A 142 -10.16 -4.40 -10.27
N ALA A 143 -9.25 -5.26 -9.84
CA ALA A 143 -8.07 -5.63 -10.63
C ALA A 143 -8.45 -6.35 -11.94
N VAL A 144 -9.39 -7.30 -11.88
CA VAL A 144 -9.91 -8.01 -13.04
C VAL A 144 -10.57 -7.05 -14.04
N ASN A 145 -11.36 -6.10 -13.57
CA ASN A 145 -11.97 -5.08 -14.42
C ASN A 145 -10.95 -4.14 -15.07
N MET A 146 -9.85 -3.84 -14.38
CA MET A 146 -8.72 -3.06 -14.94
C MET A 146 -7.93 -3.82 -15.98
N ALA A 147 -7.88 -5.15 -15.92
CA ALA A 147 -7.22 -5.98 -16.92
C ALA A 147 -8.11 -6.24 -18.15
N MET A 148 -9.42 -6.43 -17.96
CA MET A 148 -10.32 -6.85 -19.04
C MET A 148 -10.88 -5.72 -19.89
N TYR A 149 -11.02 -4.50 -19.36
CA TYR A 149 -11.72 -3.40 -20.05
C TYR A 149 -10.78 -2.28 -20.49
N GLU A 150 -11.06 -1.65 -21.64
CA GLU A 150 -10.27 -0.50 -22.12
C GLU A 150 -10.39 0.72 -21.20
N ASP A 151 -11.59 0.97 -20.68
CA ASP A 151 -11.83 1.93 -19.61
C ASP A 151 -12.78 1.32 -18.58
N SER A 152 -12.21 0.90 -17.44
CA SER A 152 -12.97 0.32 -16.33
C SER A 152 -13.93 1.30 -15.65
N GLY A 153 -13.88 2.59 -16.00
CA GLY A 153 -14.79 3.64 -15.51
C GLY A 153 -15.87 4.08 -16.50
N ALA A 154 -15.91 3.52 -17.71
CA ALA A 154 -16.85 3.93 -18.75
C ALA A 154 -18.27 3.40 -18.51
N LYS A 155 -19.29 4.14 -18.97
CA LYS A 155 -20.70 3.72 -18.94
C LYS A 155 -20.99 2.49 -19.83
N VAL A 156 -20.14 2.25 -20.82
CA VAL A 156 -20.18 1.08 -21.70
C VAL A 156 -18.85 0.37 -21.57
N LEU A 157 -18.88 -0.85 -21.04
CA LEU A 157 -17.69 -1.67 -20.85
C LEU A 157 -17.33 -2.35 -22.16
N VAL A 158 -16.19 -1.95 -22.74
CA VAL A 158 -15.63 -2.55 -23.96
C VAL A 158 -14.46 -3.44 -23.55
N TYR A 159 -14.53 -4.73 -23.91
CA TYR A 159 -13.45 -5.67 -23.66
C TYR A 159 -12.19 -5.27 -24.45
N SER A 160 -11.05 -5.20 -23.76
CA SER A 160 -9.77 -4.92 -24.40
C SER A 160 -9.20 -6.21 -25.00
N ALA A 161 -9.20 -6.31 -26.33
CA ALA A 161 -8.52 -7.39 -27.05
C ALA A 161 -6.98 -7.26 -27.02
N LYS A 162 -6.45 -6.17 -26.43
CA LYS A 162 -5.04 -5.78 -26.48
C LYS A 162 -4.09 -6.77 -25.78
N HIS A 163 -4.61 -7.58 -24.85
CA HIS A 163 -3.85 -8.58 -24.08
C HIS A 163 -4.21 -10.03 -24.44
N PHE A 164 -5.13 -10.24 -25.40
CA PHE A 164 -5.51 -11.57 -25.90
C PHE A 164 -4.64 -12.05 -27.08
N GLY A 165 -3.78 -11.18 -27.62
CA GLY A 165 -2.80 -11.52 -28.66
C GLY A 165 -1.38 -11.45 -28.12
N VAL A 166 -0.94 -12.52 -27.46
CA VAL A 166 0.48 -12.92 -27.41
C VAL A 166 0.58 -14.24 -28.15
#